data_AF-H0A732-F1
#
_entry.id   AF-H0A732-F1
#
_cell.length_a   1.000
_cell.length_b   1.000
_cell.length_c   1.000
_cell.angle_alpha   90.00
_cell.angle_beta   90.00
_cell.angle_gamma   90.00
#
_symmetry.space_group_name_H-M   'P 1'
#
loop_
_entity.id
_entity.type
_entity.pdbx_description
1 polymer ?
#
loop_
_entity_poly.entity_id
_entity_poly.type
_entity_poly.pdbx_seq_one_letter_code
_entity_poly.pdbx_strand_id
1 'polypeptide(L)' 'MAEIVNLNRFRKAAAREEAARQADANRVKYGRDKATKQREAQEEARRRALLDGAALEKDTPDDSGR' A
#
# COMPACT_ATOMS: atom_id res chain seq x y z
N MET A 1 -51.44 -10.92 -5.40
CA MET A 1 -50.67 -10.59 -4.19
C MET A 1 -49.37 -9.97 -4.67
N ALA A 2 -49.14 -8.68 -4.45
CA ALA A 2 -47.96 -8.00 -4.98
C ALA A 2 -46.79 -8.17 -4.02
N GLU A 3 -45.64 -8.61 -4.53
CA GLU A 3 -44.41 -8.75 -3.76
C GLU A 3 -43.75 -7.37 -3.62
N ILE A 4 -43.71 -6.83 -2.40
CA ILE A 4 -43.08 -5.52 -2.13
C ILE A 4 -41.58 -5.75 -1.97
N VAL A 5 -40.83 -5.57 -3.06
CA VAL A 5 -39.37 -5.70 -3.04
C VAL A 5 -38.68 -4.39 -2.65
N ASN A 6 -37.76 -4.46 -1.69
CA ASN A 6 -36.98 -3.30 -1.27
C ASN A 6 -35.81 -3.05 -2.22
N LEU A 7 -35.99 -2.09 -3.13
CA LEU A 7 -35.00 -1.71 -4.13
C LEU A 7 -33.68 -1.20 -3.51
N ASN A 8 -33.72 -0.61 -2.31
CA ASN A 8 -32.51 -0.13 -1.64
C ASN A 8 -31.62 -1.28 -1.19
N ARG A 9 -32.21 -2.38 -0.69
CA ARG A 9 -31.46 -3.59 -0.33
C ARG A 9 -30.82 -4.23 -1.55
N PHE A 10 -31.55 -4.27 -2.66
CA PHE A 10 -31.05 -4.79 -3.93
C PHE A 10 -29.86 -3.96 -4.46
N ARG A 11 -30.00 -2.64 -4.53
CA ARG A 11 -28.90 -1.74 -4.94
C ARG A 11 -27.67 -1.88 -4.03
N LYS A 12 -27.86 -1.98 -2.72
CA LYS A 12 -26.77 -2.21 -1.76
C LYS A 12 -26.11 -3.58 -1.92
N ALA A 13 -26.83 -4.60 -2.36
CA ALA A 13 -26.25 -5.91 -2.67
C ALA A 13 -25.40 -5.82 -3.95
N ALA A 14 -25.96 -5.25 -5.02
CA ALA A 14 -25.25 -5.05 -6.28
C ALA A 14 -23.95 -4.23 -6.12
N ALA A 15 -24.00 -3.12 -5.36
CA ALA A 15 -22.82 -2.30 -5.09
C ALA A 15 -21.73 -3.06 -4.32
N ARG A 16 -22.11 -3.95 -3.39
CA ARG A 16 -21.14 -4.78 -2.66
C ARG A 16 -20.50 -5.83 -3.56
N GLU A 17 -21.27 -6.45 -4.45
CA GLU A 17 -20.73 -7.40 -5.43
C GLU A 17 -19.79 -6.73 -6.44
N GLU A 18 -20.11 -5.52 -6.87
CA GLU A 18 -19.24 -4.76 -7.77
C GLU A 18 -17.92 -4.39 -7.08
N ALA A 19 -17.98 -3.92 -5.83
CA ALA A 19 -16.79 -3.63 -5.03
C ALA A 19 -15.91 -4.88 -4.82
N ALA A 20 -16.52 -6.05 -4.57
CA ALA A 20 -15.80 -7.31 -4.44
C ALA A 20 -15.09 -7.70 -5.75
N ARG A 21 -15.78 -7.60 -6.89
CA ARG A 21 -15.20 -7.86 -8.22
C ARG A 21 -14.04 -6.92 -8.53
N GLN A 22 -14.17 -5.63 -8.20
CA GLN A 22 -13.08 -4.66 -8.35
C GLN A 22 -11.91 -5.00 -7.43
N ALA A 23 -12.16 -5.42 -6.20
CA ALA A 23 -11.12 -5.84 -5.27
C ALA A 23 -10.37 -7.09 -5.77
N ASP A 24 -11.07 -8.08 -6.35
CA ASP A 24 -10.48 -9.26 -6.97
C ASP A 24 -9.62 -8.86 -8.19
N ALA A 25 -10.16 -8.01 -9.07
CA ALA A 25 -9.42 -7.49 -10.21
C ALA A 25 -8.17 -6.71 -9.78
N ASN A 26 -8.26 -5.93 -8.70
CA ASN A 26 -7.12 -5.20 -8.16
C ASN A 26 -6.10 -6.14 -7.49
N ARG A 27 -6.53 -7.22 -6.83
CA ARG A 27 -5.64 -8.27 -6.31
C ARG A 27 -4.86 -8.94 -7.44
N VAL A 28 -5.50 -9.26 -8.55
CA VAL A 28 -4.83 -9.85 -9.72
C VAL A 28 -3.92 -8.84 -10.42
N LYS A 29 -4.40 -7.63 -10.68
CA LYS A 29 -3.64 -6.62 -11.46
C LYS A 29 -2.47 -6.03 -10.69
N TYR A 30 -2.64 -5.79 -9.40
CA TYR A 30 -1.65 -5.08 -8.61
C TYR A 30 -0.89 -5.97 -7.65
N GLY A 31 -1.35 -7.21 -7.39
CA GLY A 31 -0.64 -8.26 -6.62
C GLY A 31 -0.36 -7.94 -5.15
N ARG A 32 -0.28 -6.65 -4.81
CA ARG A 32 -0.04 -6.05 -3.51
C ARG A 32 -1.17 -5.06 -3.26
N ASP A 33 -1.81 -5.20 -2.11
CA ASP A 33 -2.82 -4.24 -1.66
C ASP A 33 -2.16 -2.88 -1.40
N LYS A 34 -2.92 -1.79 -1.54
CA LYS A 34 -2.45 -0.43 -1.23
C LYS A 34 -1.92 -0.35 0.20
N ALA A 35 -2.57 -1.04 1.14
CA ALA A 35 -2.12 -1.12 2.53
C ALA A 35 -0.74 -1.78 2.66
N THR A 36 -0.49 -2.86 1.92
CA THR A 36 0.81 -3.54 1.88
C THR A 36 1.88 -2.66 1.26
N LYS A 37 1.57 -1.99 0.14
CA LYS A 37 2.49 -1.06 -0.52
C LYS A 37 2.91 0.09 0.41
N GLN A 38 1.98 0.63 1.18
CA GLN A 38 2.28 1.69 2.15
C GLN A 38 3.16 1.20 3.30
N ARG A 39 2.92 -0.02 3.80
CA ARG A 39 3.78 -0.63 4.82
C ARG A 39 5.19 -0.88 4.30
N GLU A 40 5.32 -1.46 3.10
CA GLU A 40 6.62 -1.66 2.45
C GLU A 40 7.37 -0.34 2.25
N ALA A 41 6.69 0.72 1.78
CA ALA A 41 7.31 2.03 1.60
C ALA A 41 7.79 2.64 2.93
N GLN A 42 7.03 2.46 4.02
CA GLN A 42 7.44 2.91 5.35
C GLN A 42 8.63 2.08 5.89
N GLU A 43 8.65 0.77 5.65
CA GLU A 43 9.76 -0.08 6.04
C GLU A 43 11.03 0.20 5.23
N GLU A 44 10.90 0.51 3.94
CA GLU A 44 12.01 0.99 3.11
C GLU A 44 12.52 2.35 3.57
N ALA A 45 11.63 3.29 3.90
CA ALA A 45 12.01 4.60 4.43
C ALA A 45 12.75 4.47 5.77
N ARG A 46 12.28 3.59 6.67
CA ARG A 46 12.96 3.27 7.93
C ARG A 46 14.31 2.63 7.69
N ARG A 47 14.41 1.68 6.76
CA ARG A 47 15.68 1.05 6.38
C ARG A 47 16.67 2.07 5.82
N ARG A 48 16.22 2.97 4.94
CA ARG A 48 17.05 4.07 4.41
C ARG A 48 17.52 4.99 5.52
N ALA A 49 16.61 5.46 6.38
CA ALA A 49 16.98 6.33 7.51
C ALA A 49 17.96 5.65 8.49
N LEU A 50 17.82 4.34 8.73
CA LEU A 50 18.77 3.57 9.53
C LEU A 50 20.14 3.47 8.87
N LEU A 51 20.20 3.27 7.55
CA LEU A 51 21.45 3.22 6.80
C LEU A 51 22.11 4.60 6.71
N ASP A 52 21.32 5.66 6.54
CA ASP A 52 21.80 7.04 6.51
C ASP A 52 22.34 7.47 7.89
N GLY A 53 21.68 7.06 8.98
CA GLY A 53 22.16 7.28 10.34
C GLY A 53 23.34 6.38 10.75
N ALA A 54 23.47 5.21 10.13
CA ALA A 54 24.59 4.27 10.32
C ALA A 54 25.76 4.54 9.38
N ALA A 55 25.65 5.51 8.46
CA ALA A 55 26.77 5.99 7.66
C ALA A 55 27.73 6.75 8.57
N LEU A 56 28.58 6.02 9.30
CA LEU A 56 29.82 6.59 9.83
C LEU A 56 30.74 6.91 8.65
N GLU A 57 30.95 8.21 8.44
CA GLU A 57 32.24 8.76 8.04
C GLU A 57 32.95 8.02 6.88
N LYS A 58 32.29 7.89 5.73
CA LYS A 58 33.01 7.68 4.47
C LYS A 58 32.98 8.95 3.65
N ASP A 59 33.55 10.00 4.22
CA ASP A 59 34.12 11.14 3.48
C ASP A 59 35.04 11.99 4.40
N THR A 60 35.87 11.32 5.20
CA THR A 60 37.13 11.94 5.64
C THR A 60 38.24 11.29 4.81
N PRO A 61 38.64 11.86 3.66
CA PRO A 61 40.03 11.78 3.29
C PRO A 61 40.77 12.72 4.24
N ASP A 62 41.31 12.13 5.30
CA ASP A 62 42.41 12.69 6.06
C ASP A 62 43.57 12.93 5.07
N ASP A 63 43.72 14.17 4.61
CA ASP A 63 44.96 14.65 4.03
C ASP A 63 45.63 15.61 5.02
N SER A 64 46.17 15.03 6.09
CA SER A 64 47.27 15.65 6.82
C SER A 64 48.57 15.38 6.04
N GLY A 65 49.07 16.37 5.29
CA GLY A 65 50.13 16.10 4.32
C GLY A 65 51.00 17.27 3.82
N ARG A 66 51.47 18.16 4.71
CA ARG A 66 52.61 19.09 4.54
C ARG A 66 52.40 20.38 3.72
#